data_AF-A0A011NLF9-F1
#
_entry.id   AF-A0A011NLF9-F1
#
_cell.length_a   1.000
_cell.length_b   1.000
_cell.length_c   1.000
_cell.angle_alpha   90.00
_cell.angle_beta   90.00
_cell.angle_gamma   90.00
#
_symmetry.space_group_name_H-M   'P 1'
#
loop_
_entity.id
_entity.type
_entity.pdbx_description
1 polymer ?
#
loop_
_entity_poly.entity_id
_entity_poly.type
_entity_poly.pdbx_seq_one_letter_code
_entity_poly.pdbx_strand_id
1 'polypeptide(L)'
;MADSVNIGMGPGANGTVTFVDGFSGSFNGQTVKLTSGLFDFADNTLRIGGSGGIAVETFDIGGGLLVGATIDLDTGGNFAFTGGALDVATFNGTLDENGGTLAPGGTGAGRTTINGDWLLSASGTLQITLAGAGAAIGYDQIIVNGAIDLAAGGTGGTLDLVLDFAPQINDRFVIVANDGSDAMAGSFLGLADGSTIEEVFAGSTYTFTIDYGGEDGNDIVLTVTAVAAPLLQRSLATTAVDGDGTNAAETSPTVAGETITALLAALPFDAAGRAIADPVQVLAEDGGAAAPPAAASLVTPDGLAAAPPDIIDFAPTLGQLDFMLF
;
A
#
# COMPACT_ATOMS: atom_id res chain seq x y z
N MET A 1 -35.12 -20.84 -7.22
CA MET A 1 -34.12 -19.85 -6.78
C MET A 1 -33.04 -20.63 -6.07
N ALA A 2 -31.76 -20.35 -6.30
CA ALA A 2 -30.72 -20.97 -5.49
C ALA A 2 -30.78 -20.32 -4.10
N ASP A 3 -30.91 -21.14 -3.05
CA ASP A 3 -30.87 -20.64 -1.66
C ASP A 3 -29.51 -20.00 -1.36
N SER A 4 -28.44 -20.46 -2.03
CA SER A 4 -27.13 -19.79 -2.02
C SER A 4 -26.37 -19.97 -3.33
N VAL A 5 -25.60 -18.95 -3.71
CA VAL A 5 -24.55 -19.01 -4.73
C VAL A 5 -23.22 -18.80 -4.02
N ASN A 6 -22.33 -19.78 -4.12
CA ASN A 6 -21.05 -19.77 -3.43
C ASN A 6 -19.91 -19.64 -4.45
N ILE A 7 -19.04 -18.66 -4.26
CA ILE A 7 -17.95 -18.33 -5.19
C ILE A 7 -16.64 -18.42 -4.43
N GLY A 8 -15.71 -19.23 -4.97
CA GLY A 8 -14.39 -19.38 -4.36
C GLY A 8 -14.38 -20.16 -3.04
N MET A 9 -15.33 -21.08 -2.83
CA MET A 9 -15.39 -21.86 -1.60
C MET A 9 -14.39 -23.04 -1.59
N GLY A 10 -13.63 -23.15 -0.50
CA GLY A 10 -12.70 -24.24 -0.21
C GLY A 10 -11.23 -23.81 -0.27
N PRO A 11 -10.30 -24.56 0.34
CA PRO A 11 -8.88 -24.20 0.35
C PRO A 11 -8.31 -24.09 -1.06
N GLY A 12 -7.77 -22.91 -1.40
CA GLY A 12 -7.19 -22.64 -2.73
C GLY A 12 -8.19 -22.53 -3.88
N ALA A 13 -9.50 -22.57 -3.61
CA ALA A 13 -10.51 -22.33 -4.62
C ALA A 13 -10.48 -20.85 -5.06
N ASN A 14 -10.80 -20.60 -6.32
CA ASN A 14 -11.08 -19.29 -6.88
C ASN A 14 -12.30 -19.44 -7.80
N GLY A 15 -13.25 -18.52 -7.71
CA GLY A 15 -14.41 -18.48 -8.60
C GLY A 15 -14.49 -17.14 -9.31
N THR A 16 -14.97 -17.13 -10.55
CA THR A 16 -15.20 -15.90 -11.29
C THR A 16 -16.63 -15.89 -11.80
N VAL A 17 -17.33 -14.79 -11.52
CA VAL A 17 -18.59 -14.43 -12.14
C VAL A 17 -18.39 -13.07 -12.78
N THR A 18 -18.63 -12.98 -14.09
CA THR A 18 -18.52 -11.72 -14.83
C THR A 18 -19.77 -11.54 -15.67
N PHE A 19 -20.38 -10.37 -15.57
CA PHE A 19 -21.50 -9.97 -16.40
C PHE A 19 -21.02 -9.08 -17.56
N VAL A 20 -21.83 -9.00 -18.60
CA VAL A 20 -21.61 -8.05 -19.70
C VAL A 20 -22.34 -6.74 -19.41
N ASP A 21 -21.88 -5.64 -19.99
CA ASP A 21 -22.56 -4.35 -19.89
C ASP A 21 -24.00 -4.43 -20.38
N GLY A 22 -24.93 -3.82 -19.62
CA GLY A 22 -26.35 -3.85 -19.94
C GLY A 22 -26.95 -5.26 -19.97
N PHE A 23 -26.49 -6.14 -19.09
CA PHE A 23 -26.99 -7.50 -18.94
C PHE A 23 -28.52 -7.50 -18.79
N SER A 24 -29.20 -8.06 -19.80
CA SER A 24 -30.67 -8.11 -19.86
C SER A 24 -31.27 -9.41 -19.32
N GLY A 25 -30.42 -10.28 -18.77
CA GLY A 25 -30.83 -11.55 -18.19
C GLY A 25 -31.28 -11.41 -16.74
N SER A 26 -31.37 -12.56 -16.06
CA SER A 26 -31.67 -12.59 -14.63
C SER A 26 -30.64 -13.45 -13.89
N PHE A 27 -30.02 -12.85 -12.89
CA PHE A 27 -29.26 -13.50 -11.84
C PHE A 27 -29.91 -13.12 -10.51
N ASN A 28 -30.82 -13.98 -10.04
CA ASN A 28 -31.57 -13.78 -8.81
C ASN A 28 -31.25 -14.89 -7.80
N GLY A 29 -30.65 -14.52 -6.68
CA GLY A 29 -30.26 -15.44 -5.60
C GLY A 29 -30.85 -15.02 -4.26
N GLN A 30 -30.98 -15.95 -3.30
CA GLN A 30 -31.26 -15.53 -1.93
C GLN A 30 -29.98 -14.99 -1.28
N THR A 31 -28.92 -15.81 -1.21
CA THR A 31 -27.61 -15.39 -0.71
C THR A 31 -26.52 -15.60 -1.75
N VAL A 32 -25.62 -14.62 -1.93
CA VAL A 32 -24.35 -14.79 -2.64
C VAL A 32 -23.21 -14.67 -1.65
N LYS A 33 -22.26 -15.60 -1.70
CA LYS A 33 -21.05 -15.59 -0.88
C LYS A 33 -19.82 -15.53 -1.76
N LEU A 34 -19.07 -14.45 -1.65
CA LEU A 34 -17.76 -14.31 -2.26
C LEU A 34 -16.69 -14.58 -1.20
N THR A 35 -16.05 -15.76 -1.29
CA THR A 35 -14.99 -16.17 -0.36
C THR A 35 -13.59 -15.95 -0.96
N SER A 36 -13.48 -16.03 -2.28
CA SER A 36 -12.28 -15.70 -3.06
C SER A 36 -12.64 -15.51 -4.53
N GLY A 37 -11.70 -15.00 -5.33
CA GLY A 37 -11.90 -14.76 -6.76
C GLY A 37 -12.61 -13.44 -7.06
N LEU A 38 -13.48 -13.43 -8.06
CA LEU A 38 -14.04 -12.22 -8.66
C LEU A 38 -15.56 -12.33 -8.82
N PHE A 39 -16.28 -11.30 -8.41
CA PHE A 39 -17.63 -11.02 -8.86
C PHE A 39 -17.65 -9.65 -9.54
N ASP A 40 -17.75 -9.64 -10.86
CA ASP A 40 -17.73 -8.44 -11.68
C ASP A 40 -19.09 -8.27 -12.35
N PHE A 41 -19.86 -7.28 -11.91
CA PHE A 41 -21.15 -6.98 -12.51
C PHE A 41 -21.09 -5.85 -13.56
N ALA A 42 -19.89 -5.44 -13.98
CA ALA A 42 -19.64 -4.51 -15.08
C ALA A 42 -20.50 -3.23 -14.97
N ASP A 43 -20.96 -2.66 -16.08
CA ASP A 43 -21.82 -1.45 -16.10
C ASP A 43 -23.29 -1.71 -15.70
N ASN A 44 -23.55 -2.67 -14.79
CA ASN A 44 -24.89 -2.99 -14.31
C ASN A 44 -25.11 -2.51 -12.86
N THR A 45 -26.36 -2.64 -12.41
CA THR A 45 -26.74 -2.45 -11.01
C THR A 45 -26.94 -3.80 -10.32
N LEU A 46 -26.18 -4.05 -9.25
CA LEU A 46 -26.46 -5.11 -8.29
C LEU A 46 -27.46 -4.59 -7.25
N ARG A 47 -28.64 -5.21 -7.16
CA ARG A 47 -29.64 -4.90 -6.13
C ARG A 47 -29.56 -5.88 -4.98
N ILE A 48 -29.59 -5.38 -3.74
CA ILE A 48 -29.55 -6.20 -2.52
C ILE A 48 -30.81 -5.89 -1.70
N GLY A 49 -31.66 -6.89 -1.46
CA GLY A 49 -33.01 -6.73 -0.88
C GLY A 49 -34.08 -6.27 -1.87
N GLY A 50 -33.68 -6.05 -3.13
CA GLY A 50 -34.51 -5.49 -4.19
C GLY A 50 -34.88 -6.49 -5.28
N SER A 51 -35.53 -5.98 -6.32
CA SER A 51 -35.81 -6.74 -7.54
C SER A 51 -35.12 -6.12 -8.75
N GLY A 52 -34.59 -6.96 -9.66
CA GLY A 52 -33.86 -6.47 -10.83
C GLY A 52 -33.31 -7.59 -11.71
N GLY A 53 -32.44 -7.22 -12.66
CA GLY A 53 -31.71 -8.17 -13.50
C GLY A 53 -30.63 -8.92 -12.72
N ILE A 54 -29.87 -8.22 -11.88
CA ILE A 54 -28.93 -8.81 -10.93
C ILE A 54 -29.41 -8.43 -9.54
N ALA A 55 -30.03 -9.38 -8.83
CA ALA A 55 -30.63 -9.10 -7.52
C ALA A 55 -30.40 -10.25 -6.53
N VAL A 56 -30.15 -9.89 -5.28
CA VAL A 56 -29.96 -10.85 -4.18
C VAL A 56 -30.65 -10.34 -2.93
N GLU A 57 -30.98 -11.20 -1.96
CA GLU A 57 -31.40 -10.72 -0.63
C GLU A 57 -30.18 -10.42 0.26
N THR A 58 -29.12 -11.21 0.10
CA THR A 58 -27.87 -11.06 0.86
C THR A 58 -26.65 -11.21 -0.05
N PHE A 59 -25.69 -10.31 0.08
CA PHE A 59 -24.36 -10.43 -0.52
C PHE A 59 -23.30 -10.38 0.57
N ASP A 60 -22.59 -11.49 0.77
CA ASP A 60 -21.52 -11.62 1.75
C ASP A 60 -20.16 -11.55 1.04
N ILE A 61 -19.36 -10.54 1.33
CA ILE A 61 -17.94 -10.48 0.96
C ILE A 61 -17.12 -10.91 2.17
N GLY A 62 -16.62 -12.15 2.12
CA GLY A 62 -15.64 -12.67 3.08
C GLY A 62 -14.22 -12.69 2.51
N GLY A 63 -14.08 -12.50 1.20
CA GLY A 63 -12.82 -12.48 0.45
C GLY A 63 -13.08 -12.15 -1.02
N GLY A 64 -12.04 -12.23 -1.86
CA GLY A 64 -12.15 -11.92 -3.29
C GLY A 64 -12.38 -10.44 -3.58
N LEU A 65 -12.73 -10.12 -4.84
CA LEU A 65 -13.02 -8.77 -5.33
C LEU A 65 -14.47 -8.70 -5.82
N LEU A 66 -15.26 -7.79 -5.25
CA LEU A 66 -16.54 -7.35 -5.80
C LEU A 66 -16.31 -6.06 -6.57
N VAL A 67 -16.61 -6.06 -7.88
CA VAL A 67 -16.41 -4.90 -8.76
C VAL A 67 -17.62 -4.65 -9.66
N GLY A 68 -17.88 -3.38 -9.97
CA GLY A 68 -18.91 -2.98 -10.95
C GLY A 68 -19.40 -1.54 -10.78
N ALA A 69 -20.43 -1.16 -11.55
CA ALA A 69 -20.88 0.23 -11.57
C ALA A 69 -21.69 0.65 -10.33
N THR A 70 -22.85 0.05 -10.07
CA THR A 70 -23.73 0.48 -8.97
C THR A 70 -24.19 -0.68 -8.09
N ILE A 71 -24.10 -0.50 -6.77
CA ILE A 71 -24.83 -1.30 -5.78
C ILE A 71 -26.01 -0.47 -5.25
N ASP A 72 -27.21 -1.04 -5.33
CA ASP A 72 -28.42 -0.52 -4.68
C ASP A 72 -28.74 -1.41 -3.47
N LEU A 73 -28.51 -0.91 -2.25
CA LEU A 73 -28.91 -1.58 -1.01
C LEU A 73 -30.31 -1.13 -0.60
N ASP A 74 -31.31 -1.94 -0.96
CA ASP A 74 -32.71 -1.70 -0.66
C ASP A 74 -33.06 -2.07 0.79
N THR A 75 -34.21 -1.57 1.26
CA THR A 75 -34.69 -1.85 2.62
C THR A 75 -34.94 -3.35 2.81
N GLY A 76 -34.25 -3.95 3.78
CA GLY A 76 -34.34 -5.39 4.09
C GLY A 76 -33.27 -6.24 3.41
N GLY A 77 -32.48 -5.66 2.50
CA GLY A 77 -31.28 -6.29 1.98
C GLY A 77 -30.16 -6.34 3.02
N ASN A 78 -29.26 -7.31 2.87
CA ASN A 78 -28.09 -7.44 3.71
C ASN A 78 -26.80 -7.45 2.87
N PHE A 79 -26.00 -6.41 2.99
CA PHE A 79 -24.64 -6.38 2.45
C PHE A 79 -23.65 -6.59 3.59
N ALA A 80 -23.02 -7.77 3.65
CA ALA A 80 -22.06 -8.09 4.70
C ALA A 80 -20.63 -7.94 4.16
N PHE A 81 -20.02 -6.79 4.43
CA PHE A 81 -18.62 -6.53 4.08
C PHE A 81 -17.70 -6.86 5.25
N THR A 82 -17.12 -8.04 5.23
CA THR A 82 -16.34 -8.60 6.36
C THR A 82 -14.92 -9.02 5.97
N GLY A 83 -14.58 -8.89 4.69
CA GLY A 83 -13.31 -9.28 4.09
C GLY A 83 -13.30 -8.96 2.61
N GLY A 84 -12.24 -9.36 1.90
CA GLY A 84 -12.11 -9.10 0.45
C GLY A 84 -11.93 -7.63 0.11
N ALA A 85 -12.17 -7.29 -1.15
CA ALA A 85 -12.08 -5.94 -1.66
C ALA A 85 -13.38 -5.53 -2.37
N LEU A 86 -13.73 -4.24 -2.23
CA LEU A 86 -14.86 -3.61 -2.90
C LEU A 86 -14.35 -2.46 -3.77
N ASP A 87 -14.66 -2.51 -5.06
CA ASP A 87 -14.37 -1.47 -6.05
C ASP A 87 -15.63 -1.18 -6.87
N VAL A 88 -16.38 -0.15 -6.51
CA VAL A 88 -17.63 0.20 -7.22
C VAL A 88 -17.74 1.69 -7.46
N ALA A 89 -18.29 2.09 -8.60
CA ALA A 89 -18.46 3.52 -8.88
C ALA A 89 -19.50 4.17 -7.96
N THR A 90 -20.55 3.44 -7.55
CA THR A 90 -21.61 3.96 -6.69
C THR A 90 -22.15 2.89 -5.75
N PHE A 91 -22.33 3.25 -4.48
CA PHE A 91 -23.02 2.48 -3.46
C PHE A 91 -24.19 3.30 -2.90
N ASN A 92 -25.43 2.85 -3.12
CA ASN A 92 -26.63 3.53 -2.63
C ASN A 92 -27.13 2.83 -1.37
N GLY A 93 -27.09 3.54 -0.23
CA GLY A 93 -27.38 3.00 1.11
C GLY A 93 -26.21 3.16 2.07
N THR A 94 -26.40 2.74 3.33
CA THR A 94 -25.33 2.73 4.34
C THR A 94 -24.31 1.64 4.03
N LEU A 95 -23.04 2.03 3.92
CA LEU A 95 -21.92 1.12 3.79
C LEU A 95 -21.33 0.83 5.18
N ASP A 96 -21.61 -0.36 5.72
CA ASP A 96 -20.98 -0.89 6.94
C ASP A 96 -19.76 -1.73 6.56
N GLU A 97 -18.58 -1.12 6.63
CA GLU A 97 -17.28 -1.75 6.36
C GLU A 97 -16.73 -2.37 7.65
N ASN A 98 -17.23 -3.56 7.97
CA ASN A 98 -16.84 -4.32 9.14
C ASN A 98 -15.65 -5.26 8.88
N GLY A 99 -14.87 -4.98 7.85
CA GLY A 99 -13.76 -5.79 7.37
C GLY A 99 -13.43 -5.49 5.91
N GLY A 100 -12.40 -6.15 5.39
CA GLY A 100 -12.03 -6.02 3.98
C GLY A 100 -11.39 -4.68 3.64
N THR A 101 -11.37 -4.38 2.34
CA THR A 101 -10.73 -3.20 1.77
C THR A 101 -11.65 -2.48 0.80
N LEU A 102 -12.04 -1.24 1.11
CA LEU A 102 -12.62 -0.34 0.13
C LEU A 102 -11.48 0.26 -0.71
N ALA A 103 -11.46 -0.04 -2.01
CA ALA A 103 -10.39 0.36 -2.93
C ALA A 103 -10.99 0.88 -4.25
N PRO A 104 -11.32 2.18 -4.34
CA PRO A 104 -11.80 2.78 -5.59
C PRO A 104 -10.77 2.61 -6.71
N GLY A 105 -11.22 2.35 -7.94
CA GLY A 105 -10.32 2.39 -9.11
C GLY A 105 -9.45 1.15 -9.30
N GLY A 106 -9.56 0.16 -8.41
CA GLY A 106 -8.92 -1.14 -8.53
C GLY A 106 -7.39 -1.04 -8.56
N THR A 107 -6.78 -1.23 -9.73
CA THR A 107 -5.31 -1.14 -9.91
C THR A 107 -4.83 0.23 -10.40
N GLY A 108 -5.71 1.22 -10.47
CA GLY A 108 -5.39 2.59 -10.86
C GLY A 108 -6.15 3.59 -9.98
N ALA A 109 -6.26 4.83 -10.44
CA ALA A 109 -7.04 5.84 -9.76
C ALA A 109 -8.53 5.74 -10.11
N GLY A 110 -9.43 5.91 -9.13
CA GLY A 110 -10.87 5.90 -9.35
C GLY A 110 -11.68 6.60 -8.27
N ARG A 111 -13.00 6.40 -8.31
CA ARG A 111 -13.92 7.01 -7.34
C ARG A 111 -15.04 6.05 -6.97
N THR A 112 -15.33 6.01 -5.68
CA THR A 112 -16.55 5.42 -5.13
C THR A 112 -17.42 6.54 -4.56
N THR A 113 -18.67 6.63 -5.00
CA THR A 113 -19.68 7.52 -4.39
C THR A 113 -20.61 6.70 -3.49
N ILE A 114 -20.68 7.04 -2.21
CA ILE A 114 -21.57 6.44 -1.23
C ILE A 114 -22.74 7.40 -1.00
N ASN A 115 -23.94 7.02 -1.46
CA ASN A 115 -25.18 7.77 -1.21
C ASN A 115 -25.86 7.23 0.06
N GLY A 116 -25.23 7.50 1.19
CA GLY A 116 -25.63 7.05 2.53
C GLY A 116 -24.48 7.19 3.51
N ASP A 117 -24.65 6.67 4.73
CA ASP A 117 -23.61 6.72 5.75
C ASP A 117 -22.47 5.75 5.43
N TRP A 118 -21.24 6.11 5.76
CA TRP A 118 -20.08 5.22 5.72
C TRP A 118 -19.57 4.95 7.14
N LEU A 119 -19.63 3.68 7.54
CA LEU A 119 -19.22 3.21 8.85
C LEU A 119 -18.03 2.28 8.67
N LEU A 120 -16.85 2.73 9.10
CA LEU A 120 -15.61 1.98 9.01
C LEU A 120 -15.22 1.44 10.39
N SER A 121 -15.12 0.12 10.50
CA SER A 121 -14.70 -0.55 11.73
C SER A 121 -13.19 -0.77 11.79
N ALA A 122 -12.69 -1.15 12.97
CA ALA A 122 -11.27 -1.47 13.18
C ALA A 122 -10.72 -2.61 12.31
N SER A 123 -11.58 -3.41 11.69
CA SER A 123 -11.18 -4.49 10.78
C SER A 123 -11.19 -4.08 9.31
N GLY A 124 -11.79 -2.93 8.97
CA GLY A 124 -11.84 -2.39 7.62
C GLY A 124 -10.59 -1.60 7.23
N THR A 125 -10.44 -1.38 5.93
CA THR A 125 -9.29 -0.67 5.35
C THR A 125 -9.76 0.17 4.18
N LEU A 126 -9.58 1.48 4.25
CA LEU A 126 -9.61 2.31 3.06
C LEU A 126 -8.24 2.25 2.39
N GLN A 127 -8.16 1.78 1.15
CA GLN A 127 -6.97 1.90 0.32
C GLN A 127 -7.10 3.09 -0.62
N ILE A 128 -6.08 3.95 -0.66
CA ILE A 128 -6.01 5.10 -1.56
C ILE A 128 -4.74 5.00 -2.40
N THR A 129 -4.89 4.98 -3.71
CA THR A 129 -3.82 5.06 -4.68
C THR A 129 -3.63 6.52 -5.10
N LEU A 130 -2.40 7.03 -4.99
CA LEU A 130 -2.00 8.30 -5.57
C LEU A 130 -1.04 8.02 -6.75
N ALA A 131 -1.51 8.23 -7.98
CA ALA A 131 -0.77 8.06 -9.24
C ALA A 131 -0.67 9.37 -10.05
N GLY A 132 -1.13 10.49 -9.48
CA GLY A 132 -1.27 11.78 -10.14
C GLY A 132 -2.07 12.78 -9.30
N ALA A 133 -2.19 14.02 -9.78
CA ALA A 133 -2.77 15.12 -9.00
C ALA A 133 -4.29 15.32 -9.15
N GLY A 134 -4.97 14.60 -10.07
CA GLY A 134 -6.39 14.79 -10.33
C GLY A 134 -7.28 13.80 -9.58
N ALA A 135 -8.32 14.26 -8.89
CA ALA A 135 -9.27 13.38 -8.22
C ALA A 135 -9.93 12.41 -9.21
N ALA A 136 -10.10 11.15 -8.81
CA ALA A 136 -10.72 10.07 -9.59
C ALA A 136 -10.01 9.67 -10.90
N ILE A 137 -8.95 10.36 -11.29
CA ILE A 137 -8.19 10.10 -12.54
C ILE A 137 -6.69 9.92 -12.31
N GLY A 138 -6.17 10.59 -11.28
CA GLY A 138 -4.79 10.53 -10.82
C GLY A 138 -4.70 10.04 -9.40
N TYR A 139 -5.73 10.18 -8.58
CA TYR A 139 -5.78 9.54 -7.27
C TYR A 139 -7.18 9.09 -6.89
N ASP A 140 -7.27 8.13 -5.98
CA ASP A 140 -8.53 7.58 -5.48
C ASP A 140 -9.30 8.58 -4.64
N GLN A 141 -10.61 8.67 -4.85
CA GLN A 141 -11.48 9.52 -4.05
C GLN A 141 -12.74 8.78 -3.61
N ILE A 142 -13.08 8.92 -2.34
CA ILE A 142 -14.41 8.60 -1.84
C ILE A 142 -15.24 9.87 -1.80
N ILE A 143 -16.47 9.81 -2.30
CA ILE A 143 -17.50 10.81 -2.02
C ILE A 143 -18.51 10.16 -1.09
N VAL A 144 -18.83 10.81 0.02
CA VAL A 144 -19.88 10.36 0.94
C VAL A 144 -20.96 11.44 0.99
N ASN A 145 -22.20 11.03 0.72
CA ASN A 145 -23.38 11.89 0.81
C ASN A 145 -24.24 11.45 2.01
N GLY A 146 -23.64 11.52 3.20
CA GLY A 146 -24.17 11.00 4.46
C GLY A 146 -23.14 11.09 5.60
N ALA A 147 -23.47 10.56 6.77
CA ALA A 147 -22.56 10.62 7.92
C ALA A 147 -21.35 9.69 7.75
N ILE A 148 -20.20 10.08 8.31
CA ILE A 148 -18.99 9.28 8.35
C ILE A 148 -18.68 8.89 9.81
N ASP A 149 -18.46 7.61 10.08
CA ASP A 149 -17.87 7.15 11.34
C ASP A 149 -16.65 6.25 11.03
N LEU A 150 -15.45 6.81 11.17
CA LEU A 150 -14.20 6.10 10.88
C LEU A 150 -13.78 5.14 11.99
N ALA A 151 -14.50 5.15 13.12
CA ALA A 151 -14.21 4.34 14.30
C ALA A 151 -15.47 3.61 14.78
N ALA A 152 -16.28 3.13 13.84
CA ALA A 152 -17.48 2.36 14.15
C ALA A 152 -17.09 1.13 15.00
N GLY A 153 -17.65 1.03 16.20
CA GLY A 153 -17.27 0.00 17.19
C GLY A 153 -16.14 0.38 18.16
N GLY A 154 -15.64 1.62 18.09
CA GLY A 154 -14.82 2.27 19.12
C GLY A 154 -13.34 2.47 18.79
N THR A 155 -12.83 1.78 17.76
CA THR A 155 -11.44 1.89 17.28
C THR A 155 -11.45 2.17 15.79
N GLY A 156 -10.60 3.09 15.33
CA GLY A 156 -10.49 3.47 13.93
C GLY A 156 -10.12 2.32 12.99
N GLY A 157 -10.64 2.33 11.76
CA GLY A 157 -10.14 1.47 10.67
C GLY A 157 -8.80 1.93 10.11
N THR A 158 -8.24 1.15 9.17
CA THR A 158 -6.91 1.43 8.60
C THR A 158 -7.02 2.32 7.35
N LEU A 159 -6.08 3.25 7.19
CA LEU A 159 -5.82 3.92 5.91
C LEU A 159 -4.54 3.32 5.32
N ASP A 160 -4.65 2.73 4.14
CA ASP A 160 -3.53 2.21 3.35
C ASP A 160 -3.27 3.13 2.16
N LEU A 161 -2.07 3.72 2.08
CA LEU A 161 -1.72 4.72 1.09
C LEU A 161 -0.71 4.14 0.10
N VAL A 162 -1.10 3.99 -1.16
CA VAL A 162 -0.22 3.52 -2.23
C VAL A 162 0.27 4.71 -3.05
N LEU A 163 1.59 4.92 -3.09
CA LEU A 163 2.21 6.04 -3.82
C LEU A 163 2.91 5.57 -5.11
N ASP A 164 2.33 5.93 -6.26
CA ASP A 164 2.80 5.55 -7.60
C ASP A 164 3.28 6.73 -8.45
N PHE A 165 3.48 7.89 -7.83
CA PHE A 165 4.05 9.07 -8.48
C PHE A 165 4.82 9.95 -7.50
N ALA A 166 5.50 10.97 -8.03
CA ALA A 166 6.28 11.94 -7.27
C ALA A 166 5.49 13.25 -7.05
N PRO A 167 4.66 13.35 -5.99
CA PRO A 167 3.97 14.59 -5.68
C PRO A 167 4.96 15.66 -5.20
N GLN A 168 4.55 16.93 -5.28
CA GLN A 168 5.35 18.07 -4.86
C GLN A 168 4.96 18.51 -3.44
N ILE A 169 5.88 19.18 -2.73
CA ILE A 169 5.57 19.77 -1.43
C ILE A 169 4.40 20.75 -1.59
N ASN A 170 3.44 20.67 -0.67
CA ASN A 170 2.15 21.35 -0.66
C ASN A 170 1.10 20.83 -1.66
N ASP A 171 1.36 19.75 -2.41
CA ASP A 171 0.27 19.06 -3.09
C ASP A 171 -0.75 18.56 -2.06
N ARG A 172 -2.04 18.69 -2.40
CA ARG A 172 -3.17 18.34 -1.54
C ARG A 172 -4.06 17.32 -2.25
N PHE A 173 -4.45 16.28 -1.53
CA PHE A 173 -5.31 15.19 -2.02
C PHE A 173 -6.52 15.08 -1.11
N VAL A 174 -7.69 15.46 -1.62
CA VAL A 174 -8.98 15.24 -0.92
C VAL A 174 -9.39 13.79 -1.16
N ILE A 175 -8.98 12.91 -0.25
CA ILE A 175 -9.16 11.46 -0.39
C ILE A 175 -10.57 11.02 0.00
N VAL A 176 -11.22 11.78 0.88
CA VAL A 176 -12.63 11.63 1.22
C VAL A 176 -13.26 13.01 1.18
N ALA A 177 -14.24 13.17 0.30
CA ALA A 177 -15.09 14.34 0.23
C ALA A 177 -16.43 14.01 0.91
N ASN A 178 -16.75 14.69 2.01
CA ASN A 178 -18.00 14.50 2.74
C ASN A 178 -18.95 15.65 2.42
N ASP A 179 -19.99 15.39 1.63
CA ASP A 179 -20.81 16.47 1.12
C ASP A 179 -21.64 17.18 2.21
N GLY A 180 -21.94 18.46 1.98
CA GLY A 180 -22.86 19.21 2.82
C GLY A 180 -22.30 19.56 4.21
N SER A 181 -23.05 19.22 5.25
CA SER A 181 -22.69 19.52 6.65
C SER A 181 -22.83 18.28 7.53
N ASP A 182 -22.70 17.11 6.91
CA ASP A 182 -22.92 15.85 7.57
C ASP A 182 -21.82 15.55 8.59
N ALA A 183 -22.21 14.93 9.69
CA ALA A 183 -21.31 14.71 10.80
C ALA A 183 -20.22 13.69 10.41
N MET A 184 -18.99 13.96 10.85
CA MET A 184 -17.89 13.01 10.82
C MET A 184 -17.45 12.70 12.25
N ALA A 185 -17.27 11.42 12.54
CA ALA A 185 -16.81 10.91 13.81
C ALA A 185 -15.60 9.99 13.64
N GLY A 186 -14.76 9.95 14.67
CA GLY A 186 -13.57 9.12 14.69
C GLY A 186 -12.42 9.65 13.82
N SER A 187 -11.41 8.79 13.67
CA SER A 187 -10.20 8.99 12.88
C SER A 187 -9.67 7.62 12.50
N PHE A 188 -8.90 7.52 11.42
CA PHE A 188 -8.16 6.29 11.11
C PHE A 188 -7.24 5.88 12.28
N LEU A 189 -6.96 4.59 12.36
CA LEU A 189 -6.17 3.97 13.42
C LEU A 189 -4.80 4.65 13.55
N GLY A 190 -4.54 5.26 14.71
CA GLY A 190 -3.26 5.89 15.01
C GLY A 190 -3.01 7.21 14.26
N LEU A 191 -3.97 7.69 13.48
CA LEU A 191 -3.87 8.89 12.66
C LEU A 191 -4.83 9.96 13.18
N ALA A 192 -4.52 10.56 14.33
CA ALA A 192 -5.24 11.76 14.78
C ALA A 192 -5.01 12.94 13.81
N ASP A 193 -5.83 13.98 13.91
CA ASP A 193 -5.65 15.19 13.11
C ASP A 193 -4.23 15.77 13.21
N GLY A 194 -3.63 16.08 12.05
CA GLY A 194 -2.23 16.52 11.93
C GLY A 194 -1.18 15.41 11.99
N SER A 195 -1.57 14.13 12.09
CA SER A 195 -0.61 13.01 12.05
C SER A 195 0.06 12.88 10.69
N THR A 196 1.18 12.16 10.64
CA THR A 196 1.96 11.97 9.42
C THR A 196 1.96 10.53 8.93
N ILE A 197 1.91 10.36 7.61
CA ILE A 197 2.07 9.09 6.89
C ILE A 197 3.33 9.22 6.04
N GLU A 198 4.16 8.19 5.98
CA GLU A 198 5.38 8.18 5.17
C GLU A 198 5.29 7.11 4.09
N GLU A 199 5.48 7.49 2.83
CA GLU A 199 5.55 6.58 1.69
C GLU A 199 6.85 6.74 0.92
N VAL A 200 7.28 5.70 0.20
CA VAL A 200 8.52 5.72 -0.57
C VAL A 200 8.23 5.55 -2.05
N PHE A 201 8.63 6.53 -2.85
CA PHE A 201 8.56 6.45 -4.31
C PHE A 201 9.90 6.80 -4.95
N ALA A 202 10.37 5.95 -5.86
CA ALA A 202 11.66 6.10 -6.55
C ALA A 202 12.86 6.35 -5.60
N GLY A 203 12.82 5.77 -4.39
CA GLY A 203 13.86 5.90 -3.36
C GLY A 203 13.80 7.18 -2.52
N SER A 204 12.89 8.12 -2.82
CA SER A 204 12.61 9.27 -1.95
C SER A 204 11.51 8.94 -0.95
N THR A 205 11.61 9.47 0.27
CA THR A 205 10.54 9.38 1.28
C THR A 205 9.67 10.63 1.22
N TYR A 206 8.36 10.43 1.13
CA TYR A 206 7.34 11.46 1.09
C TYR A 206 6.57 11.43 2.40
N THR A 207 6.45 12.58 3.07
CA THR A 207 5.66 12.73 4.29
C THR A 207 4.37 13.47 3.96
N PHE A 208 3.24 12.84 4.28
CA PHE A 208 1.90 13.39 4.15
C PHE A 208 1.36 13.71 5.53
N THR A 209 0.76 14.89 5.70
CA THR A 209 -0.01 15.24 6.90
C THR A 209 -1.49 15.09 6.62
N ILE A 210 -2.22 14.39 7.48
CA ILE A 210 -3.67 14.21 7.40
C ILE A 210 -4.39 15.35 8.13
N ASP A 211 -5.44 15.87 7.48
CA ASP A 211 -6.37 16.88 8.00
C ASP A 211 -7.78 16.34 7.85
N TYR A 212 -8.56 16.32 8.93
CA TYR A 212 -9.96 15.86 8.95
C TYR A 212 -10.97 17.02 8.88
N GLY A 213 -10.51 18.27 8.94
CA GLY A 213 -11.34 19.46 8.81
C GLY A 213 -11.16 20.14 7.45
N GLY A 214 -10.76 19.39 6.43
CA GLY A 214 -10.40 19.91 5.12
C GLY A 214 -11.55 20.59 4.39
N GLU A 215 -11.20 21.40 3.39
CA GLU A 215 -12.06 22.22 2.52
C GLU A 215 -13.23 22.94 3.22
N ASP A 216 -14.42 22.33 3.27
CA ASP A 216 -15.65 22.88 3.85
C ASP A 216 -15.89 22.49 5.32
N GLY A 217 -15.03 21.66 5.90
CA GLY A 217 -14.91 21.43 7.35
C GLY A 217 -15.07 19.97 7.79
N ASN A 218 -15.31 19.04 6.86
CA ASN A 218 -15.52 17.62 7.12
C ASN A 218 -14.87 16.70 6.06
N ASP A 219 -14.02 17.25 5.20
CA ASP A 219 -13.22 16.48 4.25
C ASP A 219 -11.94 15.93 4.87
N ILE A 220 -11.47 14.80 4.34
CA ILE A 220 -10.18 14.22 4.70
C ILE A 220 -9.16 14.54 3.61
N VAL A 221 -8.14 15.30 3.98
CA VAL A 221 -7.12 15.81 3.07
C VAL A 221 -5.74 15.35 3.49
N LEU A 222 -4.98 14.80 2.54
CA LEU A 222 -3.55 14.56 2.69
C LEU A 222 -2.77 15.70 2.05
N THR A 223 -1.84 16.30 2.79
CA THR A 223 -0.94 17.33 2.27
C THR A 223 0.50 16.87 2.33
N VAL A 224 1.25 16.98 1.22
CA VAL A 224 2.68 16.68 1.22
C VAL A 224 3.44 17.76 1.99
N THR A 225 4.02 17.40 3.12
CA THR A 225 4.73 18.35 4.01
C THR A 225 6.25 18.21 3.92
N ALA A 226 6.77 17.07 3.50
CA ALA A 226 8.19 16.89 3.24
C ALA A 226 8.47 15.87 2.13
N VAL A 227 9.58 16.07 1.43
CA VAL A 227 10.16 15.10 0.48
C VAL A 227 11.65 14.98 0.78
N ALA A 228 12.07 13.82 1.26
CA ALA A 228 13.46 13.50 1.55
C ALA A 228 14.06 12.66 0.42
N ALA A 229 15.12 13.17 -0.22
CA ALA A 229 15.81 12.48 -1.30
C ALA A 229 16.51 11.19 -0.81
N PRO A 230 16.70 10.18 -1.69
CA PRO A 230 17.46 8.99 -1.36
C PRO A 230 18.86 9.34 -0.86
N LEU A 231 19.31 8.65 0.19
CA LEU A 231 20.70 8.72 0.62
C LEU A 231 21.57 8.04 -0.44
N LEU A 232 22.32 8.84 -1.21
CA LEU A 232 23.37 8.29 -2.08
C LEU A 232 24.53 7.81 -1.21
N GLN A 233 24.78 6.50 -1.17
CA GLN A 233 26.00 5.96 -0.56
C GLN A 233 27.21 6.41 -1.38
N ARG A 234 27.84 7.52 -0.96
CA ARG A 234 29.08 7.98 -1.58
C ARG A 234 30.20 7.04 -1.15
N SER A 235 30.65 6.17 -2.05
CA SER A 235 31.87 5.39 -1.81
C SER A 235 33.05 6.34 -1.78
N LEU A 236 33.61 6.55 -0.59
CA LEU A 236 34.90 7.20 -0.45
C LEU A 236 35.95 6.18 -0.91
N ALA A 237 36.50 6.37 -2.10
CA ALA A 237 37.71 5.67 -2.48
C ALA A 237 38.84 6.14 -1.55
N THR A 238 39.09 5.38 -0.49
CA THR A 238 40.32 5.54 0.28
C THR A 238 41.43 4.94 -0.56
N THR A 239 42.28 5.79 -1.13
CA THR A 239 43.57 5.33 -1.65
C THR A 239 44.39 4.90 -0.43
N ALA A 240 44.53 3.60 -0.22
CA ALA A 240 45.65 3.12 0.57
C ALA A 240 46.90 3.59 -0.17
N VAL A 241 47.57 4.61 0.39
CA VAL A 241 48.89 5.01 -0.06
C VAL A 241 49.79 3.81 0.20
N ASP A 242 50.12 3.05 -0.84
CA ASP A 242 51.32 2.24 -0.79
C ASP A 242 52.49 3.21 -0.61
N GLY A 243 53.40 2.86 0.29
CA GLY A 243 54.49 3.75 0.73
C GLY A 243 55.54 4.05 -0.34
N ASP A 244 55.21 4.00 -1.64
CA ASP A 244 56.14 4.24 -2.76
C ASP A 244 55.94 5.59 -3.47
N GLY A 245 54.85 6.31 -3.20
CA GLY A 245 54.68 7.70 -3.63
C GLY A 245 54.45 7.89 -5.13
N THR A 246 53.99 6.87 -5.87
CA THR A 246 53.62 7.04 -7.27
C THR A 246 52.13 7.34 -7.42
N ASN A 247 51.79 8.64 -7.60
CA ASN A 247 50.43 9.07 -7.91
C ASN A 247 49.99 8.49 -9.27
N ALA A 248 49.10 7.49 -9.25
CA ALA A 248 48.37 7.08 -10.44
C ALA A 248 47.41 8.21 -10.84
N ALA A 249 47.38 8.52 -12.14
CA ALA A 249 46.59 9.60 -12.72
C ALA A 249 45.10 9.53 -12.33
N GLU A 250 44.62 10.62 -11.73
CA GLU A 250 43.24 10.87 -11.34
C GLU A 250 42.27 10.71 -12.52
N THR A 251 41.34 9.77 -12.45
CA THR A 251 40.02 9.94 -13.07
C THR A 251 39.04 10.36 -11.97
N SER A 252 39.05 11.65 -11.66
CA SER A 252 38.10 12.29 -10.74
C SER A 252 36.65 12.05 -11.23
N PRO A 253 35.73 11.48 -10.43
CA PRO A 253 34.32 11.53 -10.75
C PRO A 253 33.85 12.96 -10.49
N THR A 254 33.86 13.77 -11.55
CA THR A 254 33.26 15.10 -11.56
C THR A 254 31.76 14.92 -11.41
N VAL A 255 31.21 15.08 -10.20
CA VAL A 255 29.78 15.38 -10.04
C VAL A 255 29.64 16.87 -10.33
N ALA A 256 28.92 17.19 -11.40
CA ALA A 256 28.59 18.55 -11.75
C ALA A 256 27.73 19.17 -10.63
N GLY A 257 28.25 20.21 -9.95
CA GLY A 257 27.39 21.15 -9.23
C GLY A 257 27.84 21.57 -7.83
N GLU A 258 28.55 20.73 -7.07
CA GLU A 258 28.84 21.05 -5.66
C GLU A 258 30.34 21.14 -5.37
N THR A 259 30.78 22.33 -4.92
CA THR A 259 32.15 22.52 -4.44
C THR A 259 32.39 21.68 -3.18
N ILE A 260 33.47 20.91 -3.18
CA ILE A 260 33.93 19.97 -2.14
C ILE A 260 33.84 20.54 -0.71
N THR A 261 33.92 21.85 -0.55
CA THR A 261 33.81 22.59 0.71
C THR A 261 32.45 22.42 1.43
N ALA A 262 31.34 22.24 0.72
CA ALA A 262 30.02 22.12 1.35
C ALA A 262 29.81 20.75 2.03
N LEU A 263 30.51 19.71 1.56
CA LEU A 263 30.31 18.33 2.02
C LEU A 263 31.12 17.99 3.28
N LEU A 264 32.24 18.69 3.54
CA LEU A 264 33.00 18.53 4.78
C LEU A 264 32.32 19.16 6.00
N ALA A 265 31.42 20.13 5.80
CA ALA A 265 30.74 20.84 6.89
C ALA A 265 29.63 20.01 7.57
N ALA A 266 29.20 18.90 6.95
CA ALA A 266 28.06 18.09 7.40
C ALA A 266 28.45 16.84 8.22
N LEU A 267 29.73 16.63 8.52
CA LEU A 267 30.20 15.46 9.26
C LEU A 267 31.01 15.89 10.49
N PRO A 268 30.87 15.21 11.65
CA PRO A 268 31.61 15.53 12.86
C PRO A 268 33.01 14.90 12.77
N PHE A 269 33.86 15.44 11.90
CA PHE A 269 35.27 15.07 11.82
C PHE A 269 36.13 16.30 12.02
N ASP A 270 37.13 16.20 12.89
CA ASP A 270 38.13 17.26 13.01
C ASP A 270 39.04 17.31 11.77
N ALA A 271 39.86 18.35 11.65
CA ALA A 271 40.80 18.54 10.54
C ALA A 271 41.86 17.42 10.40
N ALA A 272 41.86 16.42 11.30
CA ALA A 272 42.71 15.23 11.25
C ALA A 272 41.91 13.94 10.96
N GLY A 273 40.62 14.03 10.62
CA GLY A 273 39.79 12.90 10.20
C GLY A 273 39.40 11.94 11.33
N ARG A 274 39.45 12.38 12.59
CA ARG A 274 39.02 11.56 13.73
C ARG A 274 37.56 11.81 14.06
N ALA A 275 36.81 10.73 14.29
CA ALA A 275 35.46 10.82 14.82
C ALA A 275 35.51 11.46 16.22
N ILE A 276 34.83 12.59 16.40
CA ILE A 276 34.59 13.17 17.72
C ILE A 276 33.48 12.36 18.37
N ALA A 277 33.85 11.43 19.25
CA ALA A 277 32.90 10.71 20.07
C ALA A 277 32.26 11.66 21.09
N ASP A 278 30.94 11.81 21.07
CA ASP A 278 30.19 12.42 22.18
C ASP A 278 29.90 11.34 23.26
N PRO A 279 29.84 11.69 24.55
CA PRO A 279 30.17 10.79 25.64
C PRO A 279 28.99 9.92 26.07
N VAL A 280 29.01 8.64 25.69
CA VAL A 280 28.27 7.60 26.42
C VAL A 280 29.27 6.81 27.25
N GLN A 281 29.16 6.96 28.57
CA GLN A 281 30.01 6.28 29.54
C GLN A 281 29.94 4.77 29.41
N VAL A 282 31.09 4.12 29.30
CA VAL A 282 31.28 2.72 29.73
C VAL A 282 32.31 2.71 30.84
N LEU A 283 31.89 2.17 31.98
CA LEU A 283 32.58 2.17 33.26
C LEU A 283 33.91 1.40 33.19
N ALA A 284 34.91 1.93 33.90
CA ALA A 284 36.26 1.39 34.01
C ALA A 284 36.31 0.07 34.79
N GLU A 285 37.15 -0.87 34.35
CA GLU A 285 37.83 -1.80 35.25
C GLU A 285 39.34 -1.58 35.23
N ASP A 286 39.88 -1.72 36.43
CA ASP A 286 41.17 -1.30 36.97
C ASP A 286 42.32 -2.24 36.59
N GLY A 287 43.48 -1.64 36.30
CA GLY A 287 44.81 -2.08 36.74
C GLY A 287 45.33 -3.49 36.44
N GLY A 288 46.52 -3.56 35.83
CA GLY A 288 47.51 -4.59 36.20
C GLY A 288 48.30 -5.23 35.06
N ALA A 289 49.62 -5.09 35.14
CA ALA A 289 50.61 -5.57 34.19
C ALA A 289 50.79 -7.11 34.15
N ALA A 290 51.12 -7.68 32.98
CA ALA A 290 52.12 -8.75 32.81
C ALA A 290 52.37 -9.08 31.32
N ALA A 291 53.62 -9.44 31.02
CA ALA A 291 54.22 -9.65 29.70
C ALA A 291 53.98 -11.10 29.14
N PRO A 292 54.42 -11.42 27.89
CA PRO A 292 53.96 -12.55 27.05
C PRO A 292 54.75 -13.86 27.30
N PRO A 293 54.39 -15.03 26.69
CA PRO A 293 55.05 -15.42 25.42
C PRO A 293 54.29 -16.37 24.46
N ALA A 294 54.72 -16.29 23.18
CA ALA A 294 55.09 -17.37 22.23
C ALA A 294 54.10 -18.44 21.70
N ALA A 295 53.81 -18.27 20.39
CA ALA A 295 54.09 -19.18 19.26
C ALA A 295 53.44 -20.58 19.12
N ALA A 296 52.69 -20.74 18.02
CA ALA A 296 52.56 -21.90 17.10
C ALA A 296 51.16 -21.83 16.48
N SER A 297 50.84 -22.18 15.23
CA SER A 297 51.51 -22.68 14.05
C SER A 297 50.47 -22.53 12.93
N LEU A 298 50.89 -22.34 11.68
CA LEU A 298 50.00 -22.33 10.52
C LEU A 298 49.15 -23.61 10.46
N VAL A 299 47.84 -23.46 10.23
CA VAL A 299 46.96 -24.47 9.65
C VAL A 299 46.15 -23.80 8.55
N THR A 300 46.42 -24.16 7.31
CA THR A 300 45.56 -23.87 6.15
C THR A 300 44.32 -24.76 6.22
N PRO A 301 43.09 -24.25 6.03
CA PRO A 301 41.97 -25.11 5.72
C PRO A 301 41.93 -25.35 4.21
N ASP A 302 42.41 -26.53 3.83
CA ASP A 302 42.02 -27.18 2.58
C ASP A 302 40.69 -27.91 2.85
N GLY A 303 39.73 -27.80 1.93
CA GLY A 303 38.57 -28.69 1.85
C GLY A 303 37.29 -28.28 2.59
N LEU A 304 36.43 -27.51 1.91
CA LEU A 304 34.97 -27.70 1.89
C LEU A 304 34.43 -26.98 0.65
N ALA A 305 34.35 -27.73 -0.45
CA ALA A 305 33.76 -27.29 -1.71
C ALA A 305 32.28 -26.96 -1.50
N ALA A 306 31.91 -25.69 -1.68
CA ALA A 306 30.53 -25.27 -1.82
C ALA A 306 30.05 -25.65 -3.24
N ALA A 307 29.00 -26.48 -3.31
CA ALA A 307 28.31 -26.78 -4.56
C ALA A 307 27.65 -25.49 -5.12
N PRO A 308 27.61 -25.30 -6.45
CA PRO A 308 26.92 -24.16 -7.05
C PRO A 308 25.39 -24.30 -6.94
N PRO A 309 24.63 -23.20 -6.87
CA PRO A 309 23.19 -23.24 -6.71
C PRO A 309 22.47 -23.79 -7.95
N ASP A 310 21.49 -24.66 -7.73
CA ASP A 310 20.57 -25.14 -8.75
C ASP A 310 19.75 -23.97 -9.33
N ILE A 311 20.01 -23.63 -10.59
CA ILE A 311 19.19 -22.75 -11.41
C ILE A 311 18.04 -23.59 -11.96
N ILE A 312 16.82 -23.40 -11.45
CA ILE A 312 15.61 -23.92 -12.09
C ILE A 312 15.23 -22.94 -13.21
N ASP A 313 15.63 -23.31 -14.43
CA ASP A 313 15.26 -22.64 -15.67
C ASP A 313 13.86 -23.09 -16.13
N PHE A 314 12.88 -22.20 -16.10
CA PHE A 314 11.57 -22.41 -16.72
C PHE A 314 11.55 -21.82 -18.14
N ALA A 315 12.34 -22.42 -19.04
CA ALA A 315 12.15 -22.22 -20.47
C ALA A 315 11.11 -23.24 -21.00
N PRO A 316 10.00 -22.82 -21.62
CA PRO A 316 9.10 -23.75 -22.29
C PRO A 316 9.78 -24.30 -23.55
N THR A 317 10.10 -25.59 -23.54
CA THR A 317 10.55 -26.30 -24.75
C THR A 317 9.35 -26.60 -25.64
N LEU A 318 9.31 -25.95 -26.79
CA LEU A 318 8.46 -26.30 -27.93
C LEU A 318 8.87 -27.69 -28.43
N GLY A 319 8.03 -28.70 -28.20
CA GLY A 319 8.25 -30.02 -28.81
C GLY A 319 7.38 -31.15 -28.28
N GLN A 320 6.11 -31.21 -28.70
CA GLN A 320 5.55 -32.39 -29.37
C GLN A 320 4.07 -32.14 -29.68
N LEU A 321 3.81 -31.85 -30.95
CA LEU A 321 2.49 -31.96 -31.57
C LEU A 321 2.27 -33.45 -31.76
N ASP A 322 1.51 -34.10 -30.88
CA ASP A 322 1.04 -35.46 -31.14
C ASP A 322 -0.32 -35.41 -31.82
N PHE A 323 -0.35 -36.04 -32.98
CA PHE A 323 -1.42 -36.08 -33.95
C PHE A 323 -2.10 -37.42 -33.75
N MET A 324 -3.33 -37.49 -33.23
CA MET A 324 -4.17 -38.67 -33.43
C MET A 324 -5.64 -38.29 -33.64
N LEU A 325 -6.07 -38.53 -34.88
CA LEU A 325 -7.46 -38.82 -35.26
C LEU A 325 -8.05 -39.90 -34.34
N PHE A 326 -9.27 -39.69 -33.85
CA PHE A 326 -10.50 -40.41 -34.25
C PHE A 326 -11.72 -39.64 -33.76
#